data_AF-A0A921QZ60-F1
#
_entry.id   AF-A0A921QZ60-F1
#
_cell.length_a   1.000
_cell.length_b   1.000
_cell.length_c   1.000
_cell.angle_alpha   90.00
_cell.angle_beta   90.00
_cell.angle_gamma   90.00
#
_symmetry.space_group_name_H-M   'P 1'
#
loop_
_entity.id
_entity.type
_entity.pdbx_description
1 polymer ?
#
loop_
_entity_poly.entity_id
_entity_poly.type
_entity_poly.pdbx_seq_one_letter_code
_entity_poly.pdbx_strand_id
1 'polypeptide(L)'
;MDDVLQQLTKLQGTNESREKMLETQKHVSREKLESSRLNHLAAKENAKSAMLETYRALSMKDTSAMPDDVRAEHLAFMKCVRESLFGKSESDANGCS
;
A
#
# COMPACT_ATOMS: atom_id res chain seq x y z
N MET A 1 -60.53 12.21 -7.59
CA MET A 1 -59.54 11.86 -8.63
C MET A 1 -58.22 12.58 -8.37
N ASP A 2 -58.26 13.86 -7.96
CA ASP A 2 -57.08 14.66 -7.57
C ASP A 2 -56.22 14.09 -6.43
N ASP A 3 -56.82 13.56 -5.36
CA ASP A 3 -56.06 13.07 -4.19
C ASP A 3 -55.13 11.88 -4.55
N VAL A 4 -55.62 10.99 -5.41
CA VAL A 4 -54.84 9.85 -5.93
C VAL A 4 -53.68 10.33 -6.81
N LEU A 5 -53.92 11.36 -7.64
CA LEU A 5 -52.89 11.94 -8.50
C LEU A 5 -51.78 12.58 -7.66
N GLN A 6 -52.16 13.32 -6.61
CA GLN A 6 -51.22 13.95 -5.67
C GLN A 6 -50.39 12.91 -4.89
N GLN A 7 -51.00 11.80 -4.47
CA GLN A 7 -50.28 10.70 -3.83
C GLN A 7 -49.28 10.02 -4.78
N LEU A 8 -49.65 9.79 -6.04
CA LEU A 8 -48.76 9.21 -7.04
C LEU A 8 -47.55 10.10 -7.32
N THR A 9 -47.74 11.41 -7.47
CA THR A 9 -46.64 12.37 -7.66
C THR A 9 -45.68 12.36 -6.46
N LYS A 10 -46.21 12.29 -5.24
CA LYS A 10 -45.39 12.23 -4.02
C LYS A 10 -44.58 10.94 -3.92
N LEU A 11 -45.17 9.81 -4.31
CA LEU A 11 -44.49 8.51 -4.37
C LEU A 11 -43.39 8.50 -5.43
N GLN A 12 -43.64 9.05 -6.62
CA GLN A 12 -42.64 9.20 -7.68
C GLN A 12 -41.45 10.03 -7.20
N GLY A 13 -41.68 11.22 -6.64
CA GLY A 13 -40.60 12.07 -6.14
C GLY A 13 -39.80 11.41 -4.99
N THR A 14 -40.46 10.62 -4.14
CA THR A 14 -39.79 9.85 -3.10
C THR A 14 -38.89 8.76 -3.69
N ASN A 15 -39.36 8.07 -4.73
CA ASN A 15 -38.59 7.01 -5.39
C ASN A 15 -37.37 7.58 -6.13
N GLU A 16 -37.53 8.70 -6.83
CA GLU A 16 -36.43 9.41 -7.48
C GLU A 16 -35.38 9.89 -6.47
N SER A 17 -35.82 10.45 -5.33
CA SER A 17 -34.91 10.85 -4.26
C SER A 17 -34.12 9.66 -3.70
N ARG A 18 -34.77 8.50 -3.56
CA ARG A 18 -34.12 7.28 -3.09
C ARG A 18 -33.12 6.74 -4.10
N GLU A 19 -33.46 6.77 -5.38
CA GLU A 19 -32.56 6.35 -6.46
C GLU A 19 -31.28 7.19 -6.50
N LYS A 20 -31.42 8.53 -6.45
CA LYS A 20 -30.26 9.45 -6.36
C LYS A 20 -29.40 9.18 -5.13
N MET A 21 -30.02 8.86 -3.99
CA MET A 21 -29.28 8.51 -2.77
C MET A 21 -28.50 7.20 -2.93
N LEU A 22 -29.12 6.17 -3.54
CA LEU A 22 -28.46 4.89 -3.80
C LEU A 22 -27.31 5.04 -4.80
N GLU A 23 -27.48 5.87 -5.84
CA GLU A 23 -26.42 6.19 -6.79
C GLU A 23 -25.24 6.88 -6.08
N THR A 24 -25.54 7.89 -5.26
CA THR A 24 -24.53 8.59 -4.44
C THR A 24 -23.80 7.63 -3.50
N GLN A 25 -24.54 6.75 -2.81
CA GLN A 25 -23.95 5.76 -1.91
C GLN A 25 -23.02 4.79 -2.65
N LYS A 26 -23.42 4.33 -3.84
CA LYS A 26 -22.58 3.48 -4.70
C LYS A 26 -21.32 4.22 -5.14
N HIS A 27 -21.44 5.50 -5.50
CA HIS A 27 -20.30 6.34 -5.87
C HIS A 27 -19.30 6.49 -4.72
N VAL A 28 -19.77 6.96 -3.56
CA VAL A 28 -18.94 7.15 -2.35
C VAL A 28 -18.30 5.83 -1.92
N SER A 29 -19.03 4.72 -2.00
CA SER A 29 -18.47 3.40 -1.68
C SER A 29 -17.33 3.00 -2.62
N ARG A 30 -17.43 3.30 -3.91
CA ARG A 30 -16.36 3.03 -4.89
C ARG A 30 -15.15 3.90 -4.61
N GLU A 31 -15.34 5.20 -4.42
CA GLU A 31 -14.26 6.14 -4.14
C GLU A 31 -13.53 5.81 -2.85
N LYS A 32 -14.26 5.46 -1.78
CA LYS A 32 -13.64 5.08 -0.50
C LYS A 32 -12.77 3.84 -0.64
N LEU A 33 -13.22 2.86 -1.42
CA LEU A 33 -12.46 1.65 -1.67
C LEU A 33 -11.21 1.93 -2.52
N GLU A 34 -11.34 2.78 -3.55
CA GLU A 34 -10.21 3.20 -4.38
C GLU A 34 -9.19 4.03 -3.59
N SER A 35 -9.64 4.99 -2.78
CA SER A 35 -8.79 5.75 -1.86
C SER A 35 -8.03 4.85 -0.91
N SER A 36 -8.68 3.83 -0.32
CA SER A 36 -8.01 2.86 0.54
C SER A 36 -6.93 2.06 -0.22
N ARG A 37 -7.19 1.69 -1.49
CA ARG A 37 -6.19 1.00 -2.32
C ARG A 37 -4.99 1.89 -2.64
N LEU A 38 -5.24 3.15 -3.01
CA LEU A 38 -4.19 4.12 -3.28
C LEU A 38 -3.34 4.40 -2.04
N ASN A 39 -3.96 4.58 -0.87
CA ASN A 39 -3.25 4.76 0.39
C ASN A 39 -2.37 3.56 0.74
N HIS A 40 -2.88 2.34 0.54
CA HIS A 40 -2.08 1.12 0.75
C HIS A 40 -0.87 1.06 -0.20
N LEU A 41 -1.07 1.39 -1.48
CA LEU A 41 -0.01 1.40 -2.47
C LEU A 41 1.06 2.46 -2.13
N ALA A 42 0.63 3.67 -1.78
CA ALA A 42 1.52 4.75 -1.36
C ALA A 42 2.32 4.37 -0.09
N ALA A 43 1.67 3.74 0.91
CA ALA A 43 2.36 3.26 2.10
C ALA A 43 3.42 2.20 1.76
N LYS A 44 3.11 1.26 0.86
CA LYS A 44 4.04 0.24 0.39
C LYS A 44 5.23 0.84 -0.36
N GLU A 45 4.98 1.81 -1.24
CA GLU A 45 6.02 2.51 -1.99
C GLU A 45 6.92 3.34 -1.06
N ASN A 46 6.34 4.08 -0.13
CA ASN A 46 7.08 4.83 0.88
C ASN A 46 7.97 3.92 1.74
N ALA A 47 7.44 2.77 2.18
CA ALA A 47 8.24 1.78 2.92
C ALA A 47 9.41 1.25 2.09
N LYS A 48 9.18 0.95 0.79
CA LYS A 48 10.25 0.52 -0.12
C LYS A 48 11.30 1.61 -0.34
N SER A 49 10.88 2.85 -0.50
CA SER A 49 11.77 4.01 -0.66
C SER A 49 12.66 4.21 0.58
N ALA A 50 12.08 4.18 1.78
CA ALA A 50 12.82 4.29 3.03
C ALA A 50 13.84 3.15 3.23
N MET A 51 13.48 1.91 2.84
CA MET A 51 14.42 0.79 2.85
C MET A 51 15.55 0.96 1.83
N LEU A 52 15.27 1.48 0.62
CA LEU A 52 16.30 1.77 -0.39
C LEU A 52 17.28 2.84 0.09
N GLU A 53 16.79 3.89 0.75
CA GLU A 53 17.64 4.91 1.35
C GLU A 53 18.53 4.31 2.45
N THR A 54 17.96 3.47 3.32
CA THR A 54 18.71 2.74 4.34
C THR A 54 19.80 1.87 3.70
N TYR A 55 19.46 1.10 2.67
CA TYR A 55 20.41 0.26 1.94
C TYR A 55 21.56 1.08 1.33
N ARG A 56 21.24 2.23 0.73
CA ARG A 56 22.23 3.15 0.18
C ARG A 56 23.16 3.69 1.27
N ALA A 57 22.60 4.12 2.40
CA ALA A 57 23.39 4.63 3.53
C ALA A 57 24.34 3.58 4.10
N LEU A 58 23.87 2.33 4.25
CA LEU A 58 24.72 1.21 4.67
C LEU A 58 25.84 0.94 3.66
N SER A 59 25.50 0.91 2.37
CA SER A 59 26.46 0.61 1.29
C SER A 59 27.57 1.66 1.15
N MET A 60 27.30 2.90 1.57
CA MET A 60 28.27 4.01 1.53
C MET A 60 29.08 4.15 2.82
N LYS A 61 28.77 3.39 3.87
CA LYS A 61 29.47 3.48 5.15
C LYS A 61 30.89 2.91 5.02
N ASP A 62 31.89 3.65 5.50
CA ASP A 62 33.24 3.11 5.62
C ASP A 62 33.28 2.01 6.68
N THR A 63 33.75 0.83 6.27
CA THR A 63 33.84 -0.37 7.12
C THR A 63 35.28 -0.74 7.45
N SER A 64 36.27 0.02 6.96
CA SER A 64 37.70 -0.28 7.09
C SER A 64 38.18 -0.30 8.55
N ALA A 65 37.60 0.56 9.39
CA ALA A 65 37.92 0.66 10.81
C ALA A 65 37.01 -0.20 11.71
N MET A 66 36.08 -0.99 11.15
CA MET A 66 35.19 -1.83 11.95
C MET A 66 35.91 -3.09 12.42
N PRO A 67 35.78 -3.45 13.72
CA PRO A 67 36.14 -4.78 14.22
C PRO A 67 35.45 -5.90 13.42
N ASP A 68 36.08 -7.07 13.35
CA ASP A 68 35.63 -8.16 12.48
C ASP A 68 34.21 -8.65 12.79
N ASP A 69 33.84 -8.72 14.07
CA ASP A 69 32.51 -9.07 14.55
C ASP A 69 31.46 -8.03 14.12
N VAL A 70 31.76 -6.75 14.29
CA VAL A 70 30.88 -5.65 13.87
C VAL A 70 30.74 -5.58 12.35
N ARG A 71 31.83 -5.84 11.62
CA ARG A 71 31.83 -5.87 10.15
C ARG A 71 31.01 -7.04 9.62
N ALA A 72 31.09 -8.21 10.27
CA ALA A 72 30.27 -9.37 9.93
C ALA A 72 28.77 -9.08 10.14
N GLU A 73 28.40 -8.46 11.27
CA GLU A 73 27.01 -8.06 11.54
C GLU A 73 26.51 -7.03 10.50
N HIS A 74 27.33 -6.03 10.17
CA HIS A 74 26.99 -5.04 9.16
C HIS A 74 26.71 -5.67 7.78
N LEU A 75 27.55 -6.61 7.34
CA LEU A 75 27.37 -7.34 6.08
C LEU A 75 26.11 -8.23 6.11
N ALA A 76 25.84 -8.88 7.24
CA ALA A 76 24.63 -9.69 7.42
C ALA A 76 23.36 -8.83 7.33
N PHE A 77 23.36 -7.66 7.98
CA PHE A 77 22.25 -6.71 7.90
C PHE A 77 22.06 -6.17 6.47
N MET A 78 23.14 -5.77 5.81
CA MET A 78 23.12 -5.36 4.39
C MET A 78 22.52 -6.44 3.49
N LYS A 79 22.89 -7.71 3.67
CA LYS A 79 22.33 -8.84 2.93
C LYS A 79 20.83 -9.00 3.21
N CYS A 80 20.41 -8.94 4.47
CA CYS A 80 19.00 -9.02 4.85
C CYS A 80 18.15 -7.91 4.20
N VAL A 81 18.65 -6.67 4.23
CA VAL A 81 17.98 -5.52 3.58
C VAL A 81 17.92 -5.71 2.07
N ARG A 82 19.00 -6.20 1.43
CA ARG A 82 19.03 -6.51 -0.01
C ARG A 82 17.98 -7.56 -0.38
N GLU A 83 17.90 -8.65 0.39
CA GLU A 83 16.91 -9.72 0.15
C GLU A 83 15.48 -9.22 0.32
N SER A 84 15.23 -8.35 1.30
CA SER A 84 13.91 -7.73 1.49
C SER A 84 13.50 -6.82 0.33
N LEU A 85 14.46 -6.09 -0.26
CA LEU A 85 14.24 -5.14 -1.35
C LEU A 85 14.12 -5.78 -2.73
N PHE A 86 14.95 -6.78 -3.02
CA PHE A 86 15.13 -7.36 -4.36
C PHE A 86 14.75 -8.83 -4.46
N GLY A 87 14.39 -9.47 -3.35
CA GLY A 87 14.21 -10.93 -3.27
C GLY A 87 15.54 -11.66 -3.04
N LYS A 88 15.45 -12.95 -2.72
CA LYS A 88 16.62 -13.82 -2.58
C LYS A 88 17.24 -14.08 -3.95
N SER A 89 18.54 -13.83 -4.08
CA SER A 89 19.31 -14.25 -5.24
C SER A 89 19.57 -15.76 -5.20
N GLU A 90 19.44 -16.44 -6.34
CA GLU A 90 19.66 -17.89 -6.48
C GLU A 90 21.08 -18.34 -6.07
N SER A 91 22.05 -17.42 -6.05
CA SER A 91 23.42 -17.67 -5.59
C SER A 91 23.56 -17.93 -4.08
N ASP A 92 22.54 -17.65 -3.27
CA ASP A 92 22.54 -17.97 -1.84
C ASP A 92 21.88 -19.33 -1.53
N ALA A 93 21.31 -20.01 -2.53
CA ALA A 93 20.64 -21.31 -2.37
C ALA A 93 21.61 -22.52 -2.41
N ASN A 94 22.86 -22.33 -2.86
CA ASN A 94 23.85 -23.41 -3.05
C ASN A 94 25.02 -23.38 -2.04
N GLY A 95 24.88 -22.66 -0.92
CA GLY A 95 25.91 -22.55 0.13
C GLY A 95 25.82 -23.58 1.27
N CYS A 96 25.04 -24.65 1.11
CA CYS A 96 25.06 -25.82 1.98
C CYS A 96 25.30 -27.06 1.12
N SER A 97 26.57 -27.37 0.88
CA SER A 97 27.09 -28.72 0.58
C SER A 97 28.48 -28.83 1.17
#